data_AF-A0A852HUP3-F1
#
_entry.id   AF-A0A852HUP3-F1
#
_cell.length_a   1.000
_cell.length_b   1.000
_cell.length_c   1.000
_cell.angle_alpha   90.00
_cell.angle_beta   90.00
_cell.angle_gamma   90.00
#
_symmetry.space_group_name_H-M   'P 1'
#
loop_
_entity.id
_entity.type
_entity.pdbx_description
1 polymer ?
#
loop_
_entity_poly.entity_id
_entity_poly.type
_entity_poly.pdbx_seq_one_letter_code
_entity_poly.pdbx_strand_id
1 'polypeptide(L)'
;VEPVLSKGNNCLDAAKACNLNDTCKRFRSAYITPCTSSTSNEICNKRKCHKALRLFFDKVPPKHSYGMLFCSCRDVACTERRRQTIVPVCSYEDREKPNCLNLQESCKKNYICRSRLADFFTNCQPESRSVSSCLKENYADCLLAYSGLIGTVMTPNYIDSSSLSVAPWCDCSNSGNDIDECLKFLNFFQDNICLKNAIQAFGNGTDVNVWQPILPVQTTTATTTTASRLKNTGSDTTNNEIPSHNDSPACANLQAQKKRKSNESVDTELCLNENALGKDNTAGVSTSHISAENSLALPTSFYLSTQLTLMALALSLSLSLSSSVVL
;
A
#
# COMPACT_ATOMS: atom_id res chain seq x y z
N VAL A 1 40.68 16.71 -12.00
CA VAL A 1 40.20 15.50 -11.32
C VAL A 1 38.73 15.39 -11.62
N GLU A 2 38.36 14.64 -12.67
CA GLU A 2 36.95 14.30 -12.91
C GLU A 2 36.44 13.45 -11.74
N PRO A 3 35.19 13.65 -11.29
CA PRO A 3 34.63 12.77 -10.29
C PRO A 3 34.41 11.41 -10.97
N VAL A 4 35.05 10.38 -10.42
CA VAL A 4 34.76 8.99 -10.72
C VAL A 4 33.33 8.72 -10.26
N LEU A 5 32.35 9.05 -11.11
CA LEU A 5 31.01 8.52 -10.97
C LEU A 5 31.14 7.04 -11.28
N SER A 6 31.32 6.26 -10.22
CA SER A 6 31.33 4.79 -10.27
C SER A 6 30.30 4.33 -11.29
N LYS A 7 30.77 3.54 -12.26
CA LYS A 7 29.97 2.82 -13.26
C LYS A 7 29.20 1.69 -12.54
N GLY A 8 28.47 2.07 -11.49
CA GLY A 8 27.86 1.22 -10.48
C GLY A 8 26.35 1.37 -10.50
N ASN A 9 25.68 0.26 -10.23
CA ASN A 9 24.23 0.17 -10.10
C ASN A 9 23.82 0.55 -8.67
N ASN A 10 23.05 1.63 -8.52
CA ASN A 10 22.61 2.15 -7.21
C ASN A 10 21.93 1.07 -6.34
N CYS A 11 21.19 0.15 -6.95
CA CYS A 11 20.58 -0.98 -6.25
C CYS A 11 21.60 -1.96 -5.65
N LEU A 12 22.76 -2.18 -6.30
CA LEU A 12 23.83 -3.00 -5.73
C LEU A 12 24.52 -2.28 -4.59
N ASP A 13 24.77 -0.98 -4.73
CA ASP A 13 25.42 -0.20 -3.69
C ASP A 13 24.53 -0.08 -2.44
N ALA A 14 23.21 0.05 -2.63
CA ALA A 14 22.24 -0.08 -1.53
C ALA A 14 22.26 -1.48 -0.90
N ALA A 15 22.34 -2.54 -1.71
CA ALA A 15 22.45 -3.91 -1.20
C ALA A 15 23.76 -4.14 -0.43
N LYS A 16 24.88 -3.54 -0.86
CA LYS A 16 26.16 -3.56 -0.12
C LYS A 16 26.02 -2.79 1.20
N ALA A 17 25.43 -1.60 1.18
CA ALA A 17 25.21 -0.79 2.37
C ALA A 17 24.34 -1.52 3.41
N CYS A 18 23.29 -2.23 2.98
CA CYS A 18 22.49 -3.09 3.86
C CYS A 18 23.33 -4.24 4.45
N ASN A 19 24.20 -4.87 3.66
CA ASN A 19 25.04 -5.98 4.12
C ASN A 19 26.12 -5.55 5.13
N LEU A 20 26.51 -4.28 5.13
CA LEU A 20 27.43 -3.70 6.11
C LEU A 20 26.72 -3.26 7.40
N ASN A 21 25.38 -3.21 7.42
CA ASN A 21 24.59 -2.89 8.61
C ASN A 21 24.00 -4.17 9.22
N ASP A 22 24.38 -4.51 10.46
CA ASP A 22 23.97 -5.77 11.09
C ASP A 22 22.45 -5.94 11.20
N THR A 23 21.73 -4.86 11.51
CA THR A 23 20.26 -4.88 11.58
C THR A 23 19.65 -5.19 10.22
N CYS A 24 20.06 -4.48 9.17
CA CYS A 24 19.56 -4.68 7.81
C CYS A 24 19.93 -6.07 7.29
N LYS A 25 21.20 -6.48 7.41
CA LYS A 25 21.68 -7.81 7.05
C LYS A 25 20.86 -8.91 7.72
N ARG A 26 20.63 -8.81 9.03
CA ARG A 26 19.86 -9.79 9.80
C ARG A 26 18.43 -9.91 9.29
N PHE A 27 17.70 -8.80 9.17
CA PHE A 27 16.31 -8.82 8.68
C PHE A 27 16.23 -9.22 7.21
N ARG A 28 17.23 -8.87 6.39
CA ARG A 28 17.32 -9.27 4.99
C ARG A 28 17.43 -10.79 4.85
N SER A 29 18.37 -11.41 5.58
CA SER A 29 18.48 -12.87 5.62
C SER A 29 17.19 -13.50 6.16
N ALA A 30 16.57 -12.91 7.19
CA ALA A 30 15.36 -13.44 7.80
C ALA A 30 14.15 -13.51 6.85
N TYR A 31 13.99 -12.57 5.92
CA TYR A 31 12.94 -12.68 4.89
C TYR A 31 13.36 -13.54 3.71
N ILE A 32 14.63 -13.50 3.28
CA ILE A 32 15.08 -14.31 2.14
C ILE A 32 14.88 -15.81 2.43
N THR A 33 15.25 -16.29 3.62
CA THR A 33 15.15 -17.72 3.97
C THR A 33 13.77 -18.34 3.69
N PRO A 34 12.65 -17.86 4.26
CA PRO A 34 11.33 -18.43 3.97
C PRO A 34 10.81 -18.13 2.56
N CYS A 35 11.32 -17.11 1.87
CA CYS A 35 10.91 -16.77 0.51
C CYS A 35 11.61 -17.62 -0.57
N THR A 36 12.76 -18.23 -0.26
CA THR A 36 13.52 -19.08 -1.21
C THR A 36 13.55 -20.56 -0.84
N SER A 37 13.10 -20.93 0.37
CA SER A 37 13.03 -22.33 0.80
C SER A 37 11.80 -23.00 0.19
N SER A 38 12.03 -23.91 -0.76
CA SER A 38 10.99 -24.79 -1.33
C SER A 38 10.42 -25.72 -0.26
N THR A 39 9.11 -25.94 -0.32
CA THR A 39 8.40 -26.96 0.47
C THR A 39 7.80 -27.99 -0.48
N SER A 40 7.51 -29.20 0.01
CA SER A 40 7.24 -30.39 -0.82
C SER A 40 6.17 -30.25 -1.91
N ASN A 41 5.27 -29.25 -1.84
CA ASN A 41 4.25 -28.94 -2.85
C ASN A 41 4.11 -27.45 -3.22
N GLU A 42 4.86 -26.54 -2.58
CA GLU A 42 4.78 -25.09 -2.81
C GLU A 42 6.18 -24.51 -3.01
N ILE A 43 6.30 -23.57 -3.96
CA ILE A 43 7.55 -22.88 -4.31
C ILE A 43 8.22 -22.26 -3.07
N CYS A 44 7.41 -21.79 -2.12
CA CYS A 44 7.86 -21.25 -0.85
C CYS A 44 6.72 -21.22 0.19
N ASN A 45 7.06 -20.98 1.46
CA ASN A 45 6.04 -20.66 2.47
C ASN A 45 5.65 -19.17 2.41
N LYS A 46 4.69 -18.83 1.53
CA LYS A 46 4.26 -17.44 1.27
C LYS A 46 3.85 -16.69 2.54
N ARG A 47 3.18 -17.38 3.50
CA ARG A 47 2.78 -16.79 4.79
C ARG A 47 3.98 -16.37 5.65
N LYS A 48 5.00 -17.22 5.78
CA LYS A 48 6.23 -16.89 6.52
C LYS A 48 7.03 -15.80 5.79
N CYS A 49 7.13 -15.89 4.47
CA CYS A 49 7.77 -14.89 3.61
C CYS A 49 7.15 -13.49 3.82
N HIS A 50 5.83 -13.37 3.67
CA HIS A 50 5.08 -12.13 3.89
C HIS A 50 5.25 -11.57 5.31
N LYS A 51 5.20 -12.43 6.34
CA LYS A 51 5.44 -12.00 7.73
C LYS A 51 6.83 -11.42 7.91
N ALA A 52 7.85 -12.05 7.33
CA ALA A 52 9.24 -11.60 7.43
C ALA A 52 9.49 -10.32 6.61
N LEU A 53 8.87 -10.17 5.44
CA LEU A 53 8.90 -8.94 4.64
C LEU A 53 8.32 -7.74 5.41
N ARG A 54 7.15 -7.90 6.05
CA ARG A 54 6.58 -6.84 6.90
C ARG A 54 7.56 -6.43 8.01
N LEU A 55 8.18 -7.40 8.69
CA LEU A 55 9.18 -7.12 9.72
C LEU A 55 10.41 -6.40 9.17
N PHE A 56 10.85 -6.72 7.95
CA PHE A 56 11.96 -6.02 7.31
C PHE A 56 11.64 -4.53 7.11
N PHE A 57 10.51 -4.21 6.48
CA PHE A 57 10.13 -2.81 6.22
C PHE A 57 9.71 -2.04 7.49
N ASP A 58 9.19 -2.72 8.52
CA ASP A 58 8.84 -2.08 9.80
C ASP A 58 10.07 -1.83 10.70
N LYS A 59 11.16 -2.62 10.58
CA LYS A 59 12.30 -2.58 11.53
C LYS A 59 13.61 -2.09 10.94
N VAL A 60 13.81 -2.17 9.63
CA VAL A 60 15.03 -1.69 8.98
C VAL A 60 14.89 -0.20 8.69
N PRO A 61 15.89 0.63 9.07
CA PRO A 61 15.84 2.06 8.80
C PRO A 61 15.62 2.36 7.30
N PRO A 62 14.77 3.36 6.95
CA PRO A 62 14.46 3.72 5.57
C PRO A 62 15.71 3.92 4.69
N LYS A 63 16.78 4.51 5.24
CA LYS A 63 18.06 4.69 4.55
C LYS A 63 18.59 3.39 3.89
N HIS A 64 18.34 2.22 4.49
CA HIS A 64 18.77 0.94 3.93
C HIS A 64 17.67 0.21 3.16
N SER A 65 16.45 0.14 3.71
CA SER A 65 15.34 -0.59 3.08
C SER A 65 14.87 0.10 1.80
N TYR A 66 14.73 1.43 1.82
CA TYR A 66 14.28 2.22 0.65
C TYR A 66 15.38 2.37 -0.38
N GLY A 67 16.65 2.40 0.05
CA GLY A 67 17.80 2.32 -0.85
C GLY A 67 17.73 1.09 -1.77
N MET A 68 17.31 -0.06 -1.24
CA MET A 68 17.16 -1.28 -2.03
C MET A 68 15.89 -1.29 -2.87
N LEU A 69 14.77 -0.77 -2.34
CA LEU A 69 13.46 -0.83 -2.99
C LEU A 69 13.27 0.23 -4.08
N PHE A 70 13.78 1.45 -3.88
CA PHE A 70 13.53 2.62 -4.72
C PHE A 70 14.80 3.17 -5.40
N CYS A 71 15.86 2.36 -5.49
CA CYS A 71 17.07 2.74 -6.22
C CYS A 71 16.76 3.17 -7.66
N SER A 72 17.40 4.26 -8.11
CA SER A 72 17.36 4.69 -9.51
C SER A 72 18.22 3.77 -10.39
N CYS A 73 17.77 3.54 -11.62
CA CYS A 73 18.41 2.61 -12.55
C CYS A 73 18.61 3.23 -13.93
N ARG A 74 19.67 2.78 -14.61
CA ARG A 74 20.03 3.19 -15.98
C ARG A 74 20.10 2.03 -16.96
N ASP A 75 20.11 0.80 -16.46
CA ASP A 75 20.18 -0.43 -17.24
C ASP A 75 19.18 -1.48 -16.74
N VAL A 76 18.97 -2.51 -17.57
CA VAL A 76 18.01 -3.59 -17.29
C VAL A 76 18.45 -4.45 -16.10
N ALA A 77 19.77 -4.64 -15.92
CA ALA A 77 20.29 -5.42 -14.79
C ALA A 77 19.95 -4.77 -13.44
N CYS A 78 19.99 -3.44 -13.37
CA CYS A 78 19.57 -2.67 -12.20
C CYS A 78 18.06 -2.77 -11.98
N THR A 79 17.24 -2.61 -13.02
CA THR A 79 15.77 -2.66 -12.87
C THR A 79 15.30 -4.06 -12.45
N GLU A 80 15.91 -5.13 -12.97
CA GLU A 80 15.67 -6.48 -12.48
C GLU A 80 16.11 -6.66 -11.03
N ARG A 81 17.28 -6.13 -10.63
CA ARG A 81 17.70 -6.18 -9.22
C ARG A 81 16.69 -5.48 -8.32
N ARG A 82 16.14 -4.34 -8.74
CA ARG A 82 15.11 -3.61 -8.01
C ARG A 82 13.83 -4.44 -7.88
N ARG A 83 13.34 -5.02 -8.98
CA ARG A 83 12.14 -5.89 -9.01
C ARG A 83 12.30 -7.15 -8.13
N GLN A 84 13.51 -7.69 -8.06
CA GLN A 84 13.85 -8.88 -7.27
C GLN A 84 13.98 -8.63 -5.76
N THR A 85 13.93 -7.37 -5.30
CA THR A 85 14.13 -7.00 -3.89
C THR A 85 13.25 -7.79 -2.92
N ILE A 86 11.99 -8.05 -3.31
CA ILE A 86 10.99 -8.73 -2.48
C ILE A 86 10.84 -10.23 -2.79
N VAL A 87 11.63 -10.78 -3.73
CA VAL A 87 11.53 -12.17 -4.21
C VAL A 87 10.15 -12.45 -4.85
N PRO A 88 9.86 -11.86 -6.02
CA PRO A 88 8.52 -11.84 -6.61
C PRO A 88 7.94 -13.23 -6.87
N VAL A 89 8.76 -14.20 -7.28
CA VAL A 89 8.35 -15.60 -7.54
C VAL A 89 7.65 -16.24 -6.35
N CYS A 90 7.91 -15.76 -5.13
CA CYS A 90 7.26 -16.23 -3.91
C CYS A 90 6.25 -15.21 -3.35
N SER A 91 6.68 -13.94 -3.22
CA SER A 91 5.93 -12.94 -2.46
C SER A 91 4.84 -12.25 -3.27
N TYR A 92 4.96 -12.22 -4.58
CA TYR A 92 4.14 -11.40 -5.48
C TYR A 92 3.33 -12.27 -6.43
N GLU A 93 4.02 -13.12 -7.20
CA GLU A 93 3.44 -13.99 -8.20
C GLU A 93 2.58 -15.08 -7.54
N ASP A 94 1.57 -15.52 -8.30
CA ASP A 94 0.71 -16.66 -7.98
C ASP A 94 0.29 -17.34 -9.28
N ARG A 95 -0.29 -18.54 -9.18
CA ARG A 95 -0.65 -19.35 -10.36
C ARG A 95 -1.64 -18.64 -11.28
N GLU A 96 -2.56 -17.88 -10.68
CA GLU A 96 -3.61 -17.15 -11.37
C GLU A 96 -3.58 -15.69 -10.93
N LYS A 97 -4.00 -14.79 -11.82
CA LYS A 97 -4.27 -13.40 -11.48
C LYS A 97 -5.76 -13.26 -11.17
N PRO A 98 -6.14 -12.97 -9.91
CA PRO A 98 -7.53 -12.67 -9.59
C PRO A 98 -7.93 -11.31 -10.15
N ASN A 99 -9.24 -11.06 -10.23
CA ASN A 99 -9.75 -9.72 -10.46
C ASN A 99 -9.31 -8.77 -9.33
N CYS A 100 -8.89 -7.54 -9.68
CA CYS A 100 -8.40 -6.57 -8.70
C CYS A 100 -9.44 -6.17 -7.65
N LEU A 101 -10.72 -6.12 -7.99
CA LEU A 101 -11.78 -5.82 -7.01
C LEU A 101 -11.93 -6.95 -5.99
N ASN A 102 -11.85 -8.21 -6.43
CA ASN A 102 -11.84 -9.37 -5.51
C ASN A 102 -10.61 -9.37 -4.58
N LEU A 103 -9.45 -8.98 -5.10
CA LEU A 103 -8.23 -8.83 -4.30
C LEU A 103 -8.38 -7.67 -3.30
N GLN A 104 -9.01 -6.56 -3.71
CA GLN A 104 -9.29 -5.42 -2.86
C GLN A 104 -10.24 -5.79 -1.72
N GLU A 105 -11.31 -6.55 -1.98
CA GLU A 105 -12.21 -7.07 -0.95
C GLU A 105 -11.48 -8.00 0.04
N SER A 106 -10.63 -8.88 -0.49
CA SER A 106 -9.80 -9.77 0.33
C SER A 106 -8.86 -8.98 1.26
N CYS A 107 -8.30 -7.87 0.76
CA CYS A 107 -7.51 -6.94 1.56
C CYS A 107 -8.36 -6.24 2.63
N LYS A 108 -9.56 -5.76 2.30
CA LYS A 108 -10.49 -5.09 3.24
C LYS A 108 -10.91 -5.99 4.42
N LYS A 109 -10.95 -7.31 4.21
CA LYS A 109 -11.22 -8.31 5.28
C LYS A 109 -10.05 -8.47 6.26
N ASN A 110 -8.82 -8.15 5.85
CA ASN A 110 -7.64 -8.23 6.70
C ASN A 110 -7.33 -6.85 7.33
N TYR A 111 -7.35 -6.76 8.67
CA TYR A 111 -7.14 -5.49 9.37
C TYR A 111 -5.83 -4.77 8.99
N ILE A 112 -4.72 -5.50 8.86
CA ILE A 112 -3.43 -4.93 8.50
C ILE A 112 -3.48 -4.40 7.06
N CYS A 113 -3.95 -5.23 6.12
CA CYS A 113 -4.02 -4.84 4.71
C CYS A 113 -4.95 -3.64 4.50
N ARG A 114 -6.14 -3.66 5.12
CA ARG A 114 -7.10 -2.56 5.06
C ARG A 114 -6.50 -1.24 5.52
N SER A 115 -5.80 -1.23 6.65
CA SER A 115 -5.13 -0.03 7.17
C SER A 115 -4.08 0.49 6.18
N ARG A 116 -3.17 -0.39 5.74
CA ARG A 116 -2.07 -0.01 4.84
C ARG A 116 -2.56 0.45 3.46
N LEU A 117 -3.65 -0.13 2.96
CA LEU A 117 -4.28 0.29 1.71
C LEU A 117 -4.95 1.66 1.83
N ALA A 118 -5.60 1.96 2.96
CA ALA A 118 -6.13 3.29 3.22
C ALA A 118 -5.03 4.36 3.33
N ASP A 119 -3.91 4.01 3.98
CA ASP A 119 -2.73 4.89 4.06
C ASP A 119 -2.18 5.19 2.65
N PHE A 120 -2.15 4.19 1.77
CA PHE A 120 -1.68 4.36 0.39
C PHE A 120 -2.57 5.31 -0.42
N PHE A 121 -3.89 5.12 -0.38
CA PHE A 121 -4.82 6.05 -1.04
C PHE A 121 -4.71 7.47 -0.50
N THR A 122 -4.51 7.62 0.80
CA THR A 122 -4.47 8.94 1.44
C THR A 122 -3.16 9.69 1.16
N ASN A 123 -2.03 9.01 1.24
CA ASN A 123 -0.71 9.66 1.20
C ASN A 123 -0.12 9.73 -0.21
N CYS A 124 -0.52 8.84 -1.12
CA CYS A 124 -0.10 8.87 -2.52
C CYS A 124 -1.17 9.43 -3.46
N GLN A 125 -2.17 10.15 -2.94
CA GLN A 125 -3.20 10.79 -3.77
C GLN A 125 -2.55 11.80 -4.73
N PRO A 126 -2.68 11.63 -6.06
CA PRO A 126 -2.16 12.59 -7.01
C PRO A 126 -3.00 13.87 -7.00
N GLU A 127 -2.33 15.03 -7.09
CA GLU A 127 -2.96 16.35 -7.13
C GLU A 127 -2.24 17.21 -8.18
N SER A 128 -2.89 17.48 -9.31
CA SER A 128 -2.27 18.13 -10.47
C SER A 128 -1.92 19.60 -10.23
N ARG A 129 -2.53 20.24 -9.23
CA ARG A 129 -2.26 21.64 -8.88
C ARG A 129 -1.08 21.83 -7.93
N SER A 130 -0.61 20.74 -7.32
CA SER A 130 0.53 20.77 -6.39
C SER A 130 1.86 20.69 -7.14
N VAL A 131 2.91 21.32 -6.60
CA VAL A 131 4.24 21.33 -7.25
C VAL A 131 4.84 19.92 -7.24
N SER A 132 4.61 19.18 -6.15
CA SER A 132 5.08 17.81 -5.98
C SER A 132 4.27 16.77 -6.76
N SER A 133 3.10 17.17 -7.29
CA SER A 133 2.04 16.30 -7.81
C SER A 133 1.38 15.37 -6.77
N CYS A 134 1.65 15.58 -5.47
CA CYS A 134 1.05 14.87 -4.35
C CYS A 134 0.16 15.80 -3.52
N LEU A 135 -1.02 15.33 -3.08
CA LEU A 135 -1.97 16.13 -2.31
C LEU A 135 -1.38 16.73 -1.03
N LYS A 136 -0.61 15.94 -0.27
CA LYS A 136 0.03 16.38 1.00
C LYS A 136 1.43 16.97 0.81
N GLU A 137 1.92 17.01 -0.43
CA GLU A 137 3.29 17.39 -0.77
C GLU A 137 4.40 16.67 0.02
N ASN A 138 4.10 15.47 0.53
CA ASN A 138 5.03 14.68 1.34
C ASN A 138 5.35 13.36 0.64
N TYR A 139 6.48 13.32 -0.08
CA TYR A 139 6.97 12.08 -0.69
C TYR A 139 7.27 11.01 0.34
N ALA A 140 7.63 11.39 1.56
CA ALA A 140 8.00 10.42 2.57
C ALA A 140 6.82 9.57 3.07
N ASP A 141 5.68 10.22 3.30
CA ASP A 141 4.46 9.50 3.69
C ASP A 141 3.97 8.59 2.56
N CYS A 142 4.12 9.00 1.29
CA CYS A 142 3.74 8.17 0.15
C CYS A 142 4.65 6.92 0.04
N LEU A 143 5.97 7.06 0.12
CA LEU A 143 6.88 5.90 0.06
C LEU A 143 6.71 4.97 1.27
N LEU A 144 6.40 5.51 2.45
CA LEU A 144 6.02 4.73 3.63
C LEU A 144 4.72 3.96 3.40
N ALA A 145 3.70 4.59 2.83
CA ALA A 145 2.43 3.94 2.55
C ALA A 145 2.58 2.83 1.49
N TYR A 146 3.34 3.07 0.41
CA TYR A 146 3.64 2.06 -0.61
C TYR A 146 4.40 0.87 -0.03
N SER A 147 5.52 1.11 0.67
CA SER A 147 6.33 0.03 1.25
C SER A 147 5.56 -0.72 2.34
N GLY A 148 4.63 -0.05 3.03
CA GLY A 148 3.75 -0.61 4.03
C GLY A 148 2.77 -1.67 3.50
N LEU A 149 2.49 -1.69 2.19
CA LEU A 149 1.69 -2.73 1.54
C LEU A 149 2.44 -4.05 1.32
N ILE A 150 3.78 -4.00 1.30
CA ILE A 150 4.62 -5.16 1.00
C ILE A 150 4.50 -6.21 2.10
N GLY A 151 4.22 -7.44 1.70
CA GLY A 151 3.97 -8.55 2.61
C GLY A 151 2.52 -8.57 3.12
N THR A 152 1.61 -7.80 2.54
CA THR A 152 0.16 -8.01 2.67
C THR A 152 -0.38 -8.79 1.46
N VAL A 153 -1.69 -9.08 1.44
CA VAL A 153 -2.33 -9.67 0.25
C VAL A 153 -2.33 -8.70 -0.95
N MET A 154 -2.21 -7.40 -0.71
CA MET A 154 -2.14 -6.35 -1.74
C MET A 154 -0.68 -5.90 -1.97
N THR A 155 0.25 -6.85 -2.11
CA THR A 155 1.68 -6.53 -2.31
C THR A 155 1.91 -6.00 -3.74
N PRO A 156 2.32 -4.74 -3.94
CA PRO A 156 2.69 -4.23 -5.25
C PRO A 156 4.14 -4.59 -5.63
N ASN A 157 4.43 -4.65 -6.92
CA ASN A 157 5.80 -4.69 -7.44
C ASN A 157 5.91 -4.01 -8.81
N TYR A 158 7.15 -3.76 -9.25
CA TYR A 158 7.44 -3.26 -10.60
C TYR A 158 7.00 -4.26 -11.67
N ILE A 159 6.31 -3.78 -12.70
CA ILE A 159 5.74 -4.61 -13.77
C ILE A 159 6.72 -4.77 -14.93
N ASP A 160 7.38 -3.67 -15.31
CA ASP A 160 8.27 -3.62 -16.46
C ASP A 160 9.69 -3.16 -16.06
N SER A 161 10.64 -3.32 -16.98
CA SER A 161 12.03 -2.92 -16.81
C SER A 161 12.30 -1.49 -17.28
N SER A 162 11.32 -0.80 -17.88
CA SER A 162 11.48 0.47 -18.61
C SER A 162 10.84 1.67 -17.92
N SER A 163 9.98 1.46 -16.93
CA SER A 163 9.22 2.49 -16.23
C SER A 163 9.28 2.32 -14.71
N LEU A 164 8.61 3.24 -14.01
CA LEU A 164 8.36 3.15 -12.56
C LEU A 164 6.93 2.65 -12.28
N SER A 165 6.26 2.03 -13.27
CA SER A 165 4.92 1.47 -13.11
C SER A 165 4.95 0.26 -12.18
N VAL A 166 4.04 0.27 -11.23
CA VAL A 166 3.86 -0.76 -10.20
C VAL A 166 2.42 -1.23 -10.20
N ALA A 167 2.19 -2.49 -9.86
CA ALA A 167 0.85 -3.01 -9.64
C ALA A 167 0.86 -4.13 -8.60
N PRO A 168 -0.28 -4.40 -7.94
CA PRO A 168 -0.53 -5.66 -7.27
C PRO A 168 -0.69 -6.81 -8.28
N TRP A 169 -0.61 -8.06 -7.80
CA TRP A 169 -0.82 -9.25 -8.62
C TRP A 169 -2.32 -9.50 -8.88
N CYS A 170 -2.90 -8.69 -9.77
CA CYS A 170 -4.27 -8.82 -10.25
C CYS A 170 -4.40 -8.19 -11.64
N ASP A 171 -5.55 -8.39 -12.28
CA ASP A 171 -5.96 -7.66 -13.47
C ASP A 171 -7.46 -7.32 -13.42
N CYS A 172 -7.97 -6.70 -14.48
CA CYS A 172 -9.39 -6.35 -14.61
C CYS A 172 -10.14 -7.32 -15.53
N SER A 173 -9.65 -8.54 -15.71
CA SER A 173 -10.40 -9.58 -16.39
C SER A 173 -11.63 -9.96 -15.55
N ASN A 174 -12.76 -10.21 -16.21
CA ASN A 174 -14.03 -10.58 -15.58
C ASN A 174 -14.64 -9.51 -14.65
N SER A 175 -14.33 -8.21 -14.83
CA SER A 175 -14.97 -7.14 -14.04
C SER A 175 -16.43 -6.85 -14.45
N GLY A 176 -16.87 -7.24 -15.64
CA GLY A 176 -18.22 -6.95 -16.13
C GLY A 176 -18.52 -5.44 -16.14
N ASN A 177 -19.55 -5.02 -15.41
CA ASN A 177 -19.96 -3.62 -15.32
C ASN A 177 -19.01 -2.76 -14.48
N ASP A 178 -18.19 -3.37 -13.61
CA ASP A 178 -17.29 -2.66 -12.70
C ASP A 178 -15.89 -2.46 -13.32
N ILE A 179 -15.78 -2.57 -14.65
CA ILE A 179 -14.50 -2.44 -15.37
C ILE A 179 -13.85 -1.07 -15.14
N ASP A 180 -14.62 0.01 -15.14
CA ASP A 180 -14.11 1.36 -14.93
C ASP A 180 -13.60 1.57 -13.50
N GLU A 181 -14.30 1.01 -12.50
CA GLU A 181 -13.85 1.03 -11.12
C GLU A 181 -12.54 0.23 -10.95
N CYS A 182 -12.48 -0.95 -11.57
CA CYS A 182 -11.28 -1.78 -11.55
C CYS A 182 -10.09 -1.07 -12.19
N LEU A 183 -10.27 -0.48 -13.38
CA LEU A 183 -9.22 0.26 -14.07
C LEU A 183 -8.78 1.49 -13.27
N LYS A 184 -9.72 2.22 -12.67
CA LYS A 184 -9.39 3.34 -11.77
C LYS A 184 -8.54 2.87 -10.58
N PHE A 185 -8.91 1.75 -9.95
CA PHE A 185 -8.14 1.15 -8.87
C PHE A 185 -6.72 0.74 -9.33
N LEU A 186 -6.61 0.05 -10.45
CA LEU A 186 -5.33 -0.44 -10.97
C LEU A 186 -4.42 0.71 -11.43
N ASN A 187 -4.99 1.72 -12.10
CA ASN A 187 -4.27 2.91 -12.56
C ASN A 187 -3.78 3.77 -11.39
N PHE A 188 -4.43 3.71 -10.23
CA PHE A 188 -3.91 4.36 -9.02
C PHE A 188 -2.55 3.82 -8.58
N PHE A 189 -2.18 2.59 -8.98
CA PHE A 189 -0.84 2.05 -8.80
C PHE A 189 0.05 2.33 -10.02
N GLN A 190 -0.44 2.04 -11.23
CA GLN A 190 0.38 2.06 -12.46
C GLN A 190 0.72 3.48 -12.94
N ASP A 191 -0.26 4.39 -12.89
CA ASP A 191 -0.15 5.73 -13.41
C ASP A 191 -0.35 6.81 -12.35
N ASN A 192 0.38 6.67 -11.26
CA ASN A 192 0.38 7.62 -10.17
C ASN A 192 1.58 8.55 -10.23
N ILE A 193 1.36 9.79 -10.67
CA ILE A 193 2.41 10.81 -10.80
C ILE A 193 3.06 11.16 -9.45
N CYS A 194 2.29 11.18 -8.35
CA CYS A 194 2.81 11.41 -7.00
C CYS A 194 3.84 10.33 -6.62
N LEU A 195 3.46 9.05 -6.79
CA LEU A 195 4.33 7.92 -6.48
C LEU A 195 5.57 7.88 -7.40
N LYS A 196 5.39 8.13 -8.70
CA LYS A 196 6.51 8.19 -9.67
C LYS A 196 7.52 9.26 -9.26
N ASN A 197 7.06 10.47 -8.94
CA ASN A 197 7.91 11.57 -8.49
C ASN A 197 8.59 11.25 -7.16
N ALA A 198 7.88 10.64 -6.20
CA ALA A 198 8.45 10.26 -4.91
C ALA A 198 9.60 9.24 -5.07
N ILE A 199 9.40 8.20 -5.88
CA ILE A 199 10.43 7.18 -6.17
C ILE A 199 11.63 7.82 -6.86
N GLN A 200 11.38 8.72 -7.83
CA GLN A 200 12.43 9.41 -8.57
C GLN A 200 13.23 10.38 -7.67
N ALA A 201 12.56 11.15 -6.83
CA ALA A 201 13.18 12.07 -5.87
C ALA A 201 14.08 11.30 -4.88
N PHE A 202 13.58 10.18 -4.34
CA PHE A 202 14.38 9.31 -3.48
C PHE A 202 15.59 8.73 -4.23
N GLY A 203 15.38 8.17 -5.42
CA GLY A 203 16.44 7.54 -6.22
C GLY A 203 17.52 8.50 -6.71
N ASN A 204 17.21 9.79 -6.82
CA ASN A 204 18.15 10.86 -7.19
C ASN A 204 18.85 11.50 -5.97
N GLY A 205 18.43 11.15 -4.74
CA GLY A 205 18.99 11.71 -3.52
C GLY A 205 18.57 13.15 -3.26
N THR A 206 17.40 13.59 -3.74
CA THR A 206 16.89 14.95 -3.48
C THR A 206 16.15 15.05 -2.13
N ASP A 207 15.87 13.93 -1.47
CA ASP A 207 15.03 13.86 -0.26
C ASP A 207 15.76 13.38 1.01
N VAL A 208 17.09 13.28 0.98
CA VAL A 208 17.91 12.61 2.04
C VAL A 208 17.77 13.26 3.42
N ASN A 209 17.28 14.50 3.50
CA ASN A 209 17.13 15.25 4.75
C ASN A 209 15.76 15.02 5.44
N VAL A 210 14.76 14.45 4.77
CA VAL A 210 13.41 14.22 5.34
C VAL A 210 13.32 12.87 6.08
N TRP A 211 14.23 11.94 5.77
CA TRP A 211 14.24 10.57 6.31
C TRP A 211 15.01 10.38 7.61
N GLN A 212 15.57 11.45 8.16
CA GLN A 212 16.11 11.41 9.52
C GLN A 212 14.95 11.56 10.50
N PRO A 213 14.78 10.63 11.47
CA PRO A 213 13.78 10.83 12.50
C PRO A 213 14.12 12.14 13.23
N ILE A 214 13.19 13.10 13.20
CA ILE A 214 13.19 14.20 14.14
C ILE A 214 13.12 13.54 15.52
N LEU A 215 14.26 13.52 16.23
CA LEU A 215 14.27 13.12 17.63
C LEU A 215 13.24 14.01 18.34
N PRO A 216 12.36 13.46 19.20
CA PRO A 216 11.51 14.31 20.02
C PRO A 216 12.42 15.28 20.76
N VAL A 217 12.22 16.58 20.50
CA VAL A 217 12.92 17.66 21.19
C VAL A 217 12.76 17.39 22.69
N GLN A 218 13.87 17.06 23.36
CA GLN A 218 13.87 17.02 24.82
C GLN A 218 13.51 18.43 25.27
N THR A 219 12.33 18.59 25.85
CA THR A 219 11.95 19.82 26.54
C THR A 219 12.95 20.03 27.66
N THR A 220 13.93 20.90 27.44
CA THR A 220 14.81 21.40 28.49
C THR A 220 13.91 22.12 29.49
N THR A 221 13.61 21.47 30.61
CA THR A 221 13.03 22.16 31.76
C THR A 221 14.04 23.22 32.19
N ALA A 222 13.65 24.49 32.09
CA ALA A 222 14.46 25.60 32.55
C ALA A 222 14.70 25.45 34.05
N THR A 223 15.95 25.17 34.43
CA THR A 223 16.38 25.18 35.82
C THR A 223 16.40 26.62 36.29
N THR A 224 15.34 27.07 36.95
CA THR A 224 15.33 28.35 37.66
C THR A 224 16.24 28.25 38.87
N THR A 225 17.39 28.91 38.78
CA THR A 225 18.32 29.17 39.87
C THR A 225 17.59 29.87 41.02
N THR A 226 17.38 29.18 42.14
CA THR A 226 17.15 29.83 43.43
C THR A 226 18.15 29.28 44.44
N ALA A 227 19.06 30.16 44.84
CA ALA A 227 19.98 29.92 45.93
C ALA A 227 19.19 29.71 47.23
N SER A 228 19.47 28.63 47.96
CA SER A 228 19.15 28.58 49.38
C SER A 228 20.22 27.83 50.17
N ARG A 229 20.66 28.52 51.22
CA ARG A 229 21.71 28.20 52.16
C ARG A 229 21.07 27.42 53.33
N LEU A 230 21.51 26.17 53.51
CA LEU A 230 21.61 25.37 54.73
C LEU A 230 20.92 25.88 56.04
N LYS A 231 19.95 25.13 56.60
CA LYS A 231 20.02 24.38 57.89
C LYS A 231 18.67 23.83 58.41
N ASN A 232 18.65 22.51 58.64
CA ASN A 232 18.09 21.68 59.73
C ASN A 232 16.79 22.01 60.52
N THR A 233 15.83 21.08 60.38
CA THR A 233 15.12 20.22 61.38
C THR A 233 14.51 20.76 62.70
N GLY A 234 13.24 20.34 62.94
CA GLY A 234 12.47 20.33 64.20
C GLY A 234 11.29 21.30 64.18
N SER A 235 10.09 21.12 64.76
CA SER A 235 9.34 20.04 65.44
C SER A 235 7.92 20.61 65.67
N ASP A 236 6.91 19.75 65.73
CA ASP A 236 5.62 19.87 66.45
C ASP A 236 4.46 20.82 66.03
N THR A 237 3.33 20.15 65.72
CA THR A 237 1.95 20.31 66.25
C THR A 237 0.95 21.42 65.80
N THR A 238 -0.26 20.91 65.50
CA THR A 238 -1.65 21.44 65.65
C THR A 238 -2.35 22.32 64.58
N ASN A 239 -3.51 21.78 64.16
CA ASN A 239 -4.83 22.37 63.89
C ASN A 239 -5.17 23.03 62.52
N ASN A 240 -6.06 22.30 61.81
CA ASN A 240 -7.25 22.67 61.02
C ASN A 240 -7.44 24.10 60.46
N GLU A 241 -7.60 24.18 59.13
CA GLU A 241 -8.61 24.99 58.42
C GLU A 241 -8.88 24.39 57.01
N ILE A 242 -10.14 24.38 56.57
CA ILE A 242 -10.74 23.90 55.29
C ILE A 242 -11.74 25.02 54.84
N PRO A 243 -12.26 25.18 53.59
CA PRO A 243 -12.01 24.58 52.24
C PRO A 243 -11.84 25.64 51.11
N SER A 244 -11.62 25.23 49.85
CA SER A 244 -12.54 25.55 48.72
C SER A 244 -12.11 24.93 47.38
N HIS A 245 -12.99 24.09 46.82
CA HIS A 245 -13.29 23.76 45.40
C HIS A 245 -12.16 23.35 44.43
N ASN A 246 -12.12 22.07 43.98
CA ASN A 246 -12.76 21.52 42.75
C ASN A 246 -12.15 22.11 41.45
N ASP A 247 -11.59 21.38 40.48
CA ASP A 247 -12.00 20.11 39.89
C ASP A 247 -10.84 19.38 39.17
N SER A 248 -10.88 18.05 39.21
CA SER A 248 -10.33 17.12 38.22
C SER A 248 -11.11 15.79 38.41
N PRO A 249 -11.11 14.79 37.48
CA PRO A 249 -10.29 14.63 36.28
C PRO A 249 -10.97 13.86 35.10
N ALA A 250 -10.11 13.52 34.13
CA ALA A 250 -10.24 12.55 33.05
C ALA A 250 -10.90 11.20 33.40
N CYS A 251 -11.35 10.47 32.36
CA CYS A 251 -11.74 9.07 32.47
C CYS A 251 -10.98 8.18 31.48
N ALA A 252 -10.26 7.19 32.03
CA ALA A 252 -9.66 6.05 31.36
C ALA A 252 -10.20 4.75 32.00
N ASN A 253 -10.61 3.80 31.16
CA ASN A 253 -10.71 2.34 31.32
C ASN A 253 -11.19 1.70 32.65
N LEU A 254 -12.16 0.77 32.54
CA LEU A 254 -12.21 -0.44 33.39
C LEU A 254 -12.69 -1.68 32.61
N GLN A 255 -12.08 -2.82 32.94
CA GLN A 255 -12.29 -4.17 32.37
C GLN A 255 -13.38 -4.98 33.12
N ALA A 256 -14.03 -5.87 32.36
CA ALA A 256 -14.40 -7.28 32.65
C ALA A 256 -15.30 -7.73 33.84
N GLN A 257 -16.24 -8.63 33.48
CA GLN A 257 -17.11 -9.57 34.24
C GLN A 257 -18.35 -8.93 34.91
N LYS A 258 -19.60 -9.43 34.78
CA LYS A 258 -20.09 -10.82 34.85
C LYS A 258 -21.58 -10.87 34.40
N LYS A 259 -21.95 -11.96 33.71
CA LYS A 259 -23.31 -12.51 33.41
C LYS A 259 -24.55 -11.80 34.00
N ARG A 260 -25.52 -11.46 33.13
CA ARG A 260 -26.93 -11.93 33.20
C ARG A 260 -27.64 -11.79 31.83
N LYS A 261 -28.44 -12.81 31.49
CA LYS A 261 -29.30 -12.95 30.29
C LYS A 261 -30.49 -11.99 30.37
N SER A 262 -30.91 -11.39 29.24
CA SER A 262 -32.23 -11.62 28.58
C SER A 262 -32.57 -10.52 27.54
N ASN A 263 -32.97 -10.99 26.35
CA ASN A 263 -33.93 -10.47 25.36
C ASN A 263 -33.89 -9.06 24.73
N GLU A 264 -34.04 -9.13 23.39
CA GLU A 264 -34.75 -8.26 22.43
C GLU A 264 -34.25 -6.84 22.14
N SER A 265 -33.81 -6.71 20.87
CA SER A 265 -34.25 -5.75 19.85
C SER A 265 -34.53 -4.32 20.30
N VAL A 266 -33.76 -3.37 19.75
CA VAL A 266 -34.27 -2.31 18.86
C VAL A 266 -33.07 -1.50 18.34
N ASP A 267 -33.10 -1.22 17.03
CA ASP A 267 -32.16 -0.39 16.27
C ASP A 267 -31.88 0.96 16.93
N THR A 268 -30.63 1.45 16.80
CA THR A 268 -30.34 2.88 17.00
C THR A 268 -29.66 3.40 15.74
N GLU A 269 -30.49 4.14 15.01
CA GLU A 269 -30.23 4.83 13.76
C GLU A 269 -29.21 5.96 13.93
N LEU A 270 -28.67 6.36 12.78
CA LEU A 270 -27.65 7.36 12.55
C LEU A 270 -27.97 8.74 13.13
N CYS A 271 -26.95 9.41 13.67
CA CYS A 271 -26.97 10.86 13.87
C CYS A 271 -26.71 11.56 12.52
N LEU A 272 -27.76 12.12 11.91
CA LEU A 272 -27.65 13.21 10.94
C LEU A 272 -28.17 14.50 11.55
N ASN A 273 -27.42 15.57 11.31
CA ASN A 273 -27.65 16.92 11.80
C ASN A 273 -28.41 17.68 10.69
N GLU A 274 -29.59 18.21 10.98
CA GLU A 274 -30.40 18.99 10.03
C GLU A 274 -30.52 20.43 10.54
N ASN A 275 -30.21 21.40 9.67
CA ASN A 275 -30.55 22.82 9.85
C ASN A 275 -31.23 23.35 8.58
N ALA A 276 -32.56 23.52 8.71
CA ALA A 276 -33.37 24.68 8.34
C ALA A 276 -33.54 25.15 6.87
N LEU A 277 -34.77 24.90 6.39
CA LEU A 277 -35.80 25.88 5.98
C LEU A 277 -35.80 26.45 4.54
N GLY A 278 -36.82 26.04 3.77
CA GLY A 278 -37.31 26.73 2.56
C GLY A 278 -38.49 25.98 1.94
N LYS A 279 -39.68 26.57 2.02
CA LYS A 279 -41.02 26.03 1.77
C LYS A 279 -41.44 26.23 0.30
N ASP A 280 -42.09 25.25 -0.32
CA ASP A 280 -43.38 25.44 -1.03
C ASP A 280 -43.95 24.11 -1.59
N ASN A 281 -45.26 23.96 -1.39
CA ASN A 281 -46.09 22.83 -1.80
C ASN A 281 -46.65 23.04 -3.21
N THR A 282 -46.79 21.98 -4.00
CA THR A 282 -47.94 21.79 -4.90
C THR A 282 -48.11 20.32 -5.28
N ALA A 283 -49.36 19.87 -5.26
CA ALA A 283 -49.81 18.49 -5.44
C ALA A 283 -50.29 18.20 -6.87
N GLY A 284 -50.36 16.90 -7.23
CA GLY A 284 -51.03 16.37 -8.42
C GLY A 284 -50.36 15.08 -8.93
N VAL A 285 -50.70 13.86 -8.49
CA VAL A 285 -51.87 13.02 -8.84
C VAL A 285 -51.69 12.21 -10.14
N SER A 286 -51.78 10.87 -9.97
CA SER A 286 -52.21 9.81 -10.93
C SER A 286 -51.28 9.43 -12.10
N THR A 287 -51.18 8.19 -12.61
CA THR A 287 -51.73 6.84 -12.35
C THR A 287 -51.00 5.85 -13.28
N SER A 288 -50.86 4.58 -12.84
CA SER A 288 -50.78 3.29 -13.59
C SER A 288 -50.38 3.23 -15.08
N HIS A 289 -49.56 2.25 -15.47
CA HIS A 289 -50.00 1.09 -16.26
C HIS A 289 -48.89 0.03 -16.47
N ILE A 290 -49.36 -1.22 -16.46
CA ILE A 290 -48.70 -2.51 -16.73
C ILE A 290 -48.45 -2.67 -18.24
N SER A 291 -47.36 -3.33 -18.65
CA SER A 291 -47.34 -4.46 -19.61
C SER A 291 -45.93 -4.99 -19.87
N ALA A 292 -45.84 -6.32 -19.89
CA ALA A 292 -44.70 -7.12 -20.26
C ALA A 292 -44.52 -7.20 -21.79
N GLU A 293 -43.31 -7.44 -22.27
CA GLU A 293 -43.09 -8.20 -23.51
C GLU A 293 -41.73 -8.91 -23.54
N ASN A 294 -41.77 -10.14 -24.05
CA ASN A 294 -40.68 -11.07 -24.29
C ASN A 294 -39.72 -10.57 -25.37
N SER A 295 -38.44 -10.95 -25.28
CA SER A 295 -37.60 -11.16 -26.47
C SER A 295 -36.54 -12.22 -26.21
N LEU A 296 -36.65 -13.31 -26.96
CA LEU A 296 -35.67 -14.39 -27.11
C LEU A 296 -34.52 -13.90 -28.00
N ALA A 297 -33.27 -14.11 -27.60
CA ALA A 297 -32.09 -13.93 -28.45
C ALA A 297 -31.27 -15.23 -28.50
N LEU A 298 -31.06 -15.74 -29.72
CA LEU A 298 -30.25 -16.90 -30.08
C LEU A 298 -28.74 -16.49 -30.13
N PRO A 299 -27.77 -17.41 -29.92
CA PRO A 299 -26.37 -17.04 -29.77
C PRO A 299 -25.62 -16.95 -31.11
N THR A 300 -24.80 -15.91 -31.23
CA THR A 300 -23.84 -15.67 -32.30
C THR A 300 -22.52 -16.41 -32.02
N SER A 301 -22.40 -17.69 -32.43
CA SER A 301 -21.14 -18.45 -32.28
C SER A 301 -20.68 -19.24 -33.50
N PHE A 302 -21.02 -18.83 -34.72
CA PHE A 302 -20.64 -19.59 -35.94
C PHE A 302 -19.72 -18.87 -36.94
N TYR A 303 -19.24 -17.65 -36.64
CA TYR A 303 -18.38 -16.88 -37.57
C TYR A 303 -16.87 -16.93 -37.28
N LEU A 304 -16.44 -17.49 -36.15
CA LEU A 304 -15.02 -17.49 -35.77
C LEU A 304 -14.26 -18.75 -36.24
N SER A 305 -14.94 -19.87 -36.48
CA SER A 305 -14.30 -21.13 -36.90
C SER A 305 -13.86 -21.11 -38.36
N THR A 306 -14.62 -20.43 -39.23
CA THR A 306 -14.33 -20.34 -40.67
C THR A 306 -13.12 -19.45 -40.97
N GLN A 307 -12.88 -18.41 -40.16
CA GLN A 307 -11.72 -17.52 -40.27
C GLN A 307 -10.41 -18.22 -39.86
N LEU A 308 -10.43 -19.07 -38.82
CA LEU A 308 -9.24 -19.84 -38.42
C LEU A 308 -8.83 -20.87 -39.49
N THR A 309 -9.79 -21.51 -40.16
CA THR A 309 -9.50 -22.50 -41.20
C THR A 309 -8.88 -21.89 -42.46
N LEU A 310 -9.26 -20.66 -42.84
CA LEU A 310 -8.65 -19.97 -43.98
C LEU A 310 -7.21 -19.54 -43.71
N MET A 311 -6.90 -19.09 -42.50
CA MET A 311 -5.55 -18.65 -42.12
C MET A 311 -4.57 -19.83 -42.06
N ALA A 312 -5.02 -21.01 -41.62
CA ALA A 312 -4.19 -22.21 -41.59
C ALA A 312 -3.84 -22.70 -43.02
N LEU A 313 -4.80 -22.65 -43.95
CA LEU A 313 -4.56 -22.99 -45.35
C LEU A 313 -3.56 -22.01 -46.01
N ALA A 314 -3.71 -20.71 -45.77
CA ALA A 314 -2.78 -19.69 -46.28
C ALA A 314 -1.34 -19.89 -45.77
N LEU A 315 -1.15 -20.21 -44.48
CA LEU A 315 0.18 -20.52 -43.95
C LEU A 315 0.77 -21.78 -44.60
N SER A 316 -0.03 -22.85 -44.75
CA SER A 316 0.48 -24.10 -45.34
C SER A 316 0.95 -23.93 -46.80
N LEU A 317 0.24 -23.12 -47.61
CA LEU A 317 0.64 -22.77 -48.97
C LEU A 317 1.94 -21.95 -48.99
N SER A 318 2.11 -21.01 -48.05
CA SER A 318 3.33 -20.18 -47.96
C SER A 318 4.58 -20.97 -47.56
N LEU A 319 4.46 -21.98 -46.69
CA LEU A 319 5.57 -22.87 -46.32
C LEU A 319 5.96 -23.83 -47.46
N SER A 320 4.99 -24.23 -48.30
CA SER A 320 5.26 -25.10 -49.45
C SER A 320 5.98 -24.38 -50.60
N LEU A 321 5.69 -23.08 -50.81
CA LEU A 321 6.39 -22.26 -51.81
C LEU A 321 7.82 -21.90 -51.39
N SER A 322 8.06 -21.69 -50.10
CA SER A 322 9.41 -21.36 -49.59
C SER A 322 10.37 -22.56 -49.60
N SER A 323 9.84 -23.78 -49.50
CA SER A 323 10.66 -25.01 -49.60
C SER A 323 11.06 -25.34 -51.05
N SER A 324 10.32 -24.82 -52.04
CA SER A 324 10.61 -25.06 -53.48
C SER A 324 11.66 -24.11 -54.07
N VAL A 325 12.13 -23.12 -53.32
CA VAL A 325 13.13 -22.12 -53.77
C VAL A 325 14.55 -22.46 -53.27
N VAL A 326 14.68 -23.50 -52.44
CA VAL A 326 15.97 -23.98 -51.92
C VAL A 326 16.14 -25.45 -52.29
N LEU A 327 16.28 -25.74 -53.59
CA LEU A 327 16.90 -26.95 -54.11
C LEU A 327 17.42 -26.71 -55.53
#